data_AF-A0A9E1ZT40-F1
#
_entry.id   AF-A0A9E1ZT40-F1
#
_cell.length_a   1.000
_cell.length_b   1.000
_cell.length_c   1.000
_cell.angle_alpha   90.00
_cell.angle_beta   90.00
_cell.angle_gamma   90.00
#
_symmetry.space_group_name_H-M   'P 1'
#
loop_
_entity.id
_entity.type
_entity.pdbx_description
1 polymer ?
#
loop_
_entity_poly.entity_id
_entity_poly.type
_entity_poly.pdbx_seq_one_letter_code
_entity_poly.pdbx_strand_id
1 'polypeptide(L)'
;MTIKNILVPLDGTDATRPALEIALSIARKVKSHVDVLHVKTDSKSVVPLLGEGMSGNMIEEMIEFAEKETEERSTNARALFESKCSEMGIPVASAPDGNGPSARWVEKVGREEEIVAKM
;
A
#
# COMPACT_ATOMS: atom_id res chain seq x y z
N MET A 1 16.59 -22.92 -1.19
CA MET A 1 16.46 -21.46 -1.39
C MET A 1 15.87 -20.85 -0.13
N THR A 2 16.37 -19.71 0.32
CA THR A 2 15.77 -18.94 1.44
C THR A 2 15.03 -17.73 0.86
N ILE A 3 13.75 -17.58 1.20
CA ILE A 3 12.98 -16.37 0.89
C ILE A 3 13.56 -15.27 1.77
N LYS A 4 14.10 -14.20 1.17
CA LYS A 4 14.69 -13.07 1.91
C LYS A 4 13.71 -11.93 2.12
N ASN A 5 12.85 -11.70 1.13
CA ASN A 5 11.89 -10.61 1.11
C ASN A 5 10.56 -11.06 0.48
N ILE A 6 9.44 -10.57 1.01
CA ILE A 6 8.09 -10.81 0.52
C ILE A 6 7.47 -9.45 0.20
N LEU A 7 6.98 -9.24 -1.02
CA LEU A 7 6.23 -8.04 -1.37
C LEU A 7 4.73 -8.28 -1.22
N VAL A 8 4.02 -7.35 -0.58
CA VAL A 8 2.57 -7.39 -0.38
C VAL A 8 1.96 -6.05 -0.79
N PRO A 9 1.27 -5.99 -1.94
CA PRO A 9 0.44 -4.84 -2.29
C PRO A 9 -0.80 -4.76 -1.40
N LEU A 10 -1.09 -3.57 -0.86
CA LEU A 10 -2.33 -3.24 -0.15
C LEU A 10 -3.02 -2.06 -0.83
N ASP A 11 -4.31 -2.22 -1.10
CA ASP A 11 -5.17 -1.24 -1.76
C ASP A 11 -5.98 -0.38 -0.76
N GLY A 12 -5.89 -0.69 0.54
CA GLY A 12 -6.67 -0.04 1.60
C GLY A 12 -8.06 -0.60 1.81
N THR A 13 -8.39 -1.71 1.15
CA THR A 13 -9.64 -2.45 1.38
C THR A 13 -9.41 -3.68 2.26
N ASP A 14 -10.49 -4.21 2.85
CA ASP A 14 -10.41 -5.46 3.62
C ASP A 14 -10.06 -6.69 2.74
N ALA A 15 -10.17 -6.59 1.42
CA ALA A 15 -9.87 -7.70 0.51
C ALA A 15 -8.37 -8.08 0.53
N THR A 16 -7.48 -7.13 0.84
CA THR A 16 -6.03 -7.36 0.91
C THR A 16 -5.55 -7.80 2.29
N ARG A 17 -6.40 -7.76 3.32
CA ARG A 17 -6.05 -8.21 4.69
C ARG A 17 -5.53 -9.66 4.75
N PRO A 18 -6.19 -10.66 4.15
CA PRO A 18 -5.71 -12.04 4.24
C PRO A 18 -4.31 -12.22 3.63
N ALA A 19 -4.00 -11.48 2.56
CA ALA A 19 -2.68 -11.51 1.93
C ALA A 19 -1.58 -11.01 2.88
N LEU A 20 -1.83 -9.91 3.60
CA LEU A 20 -0.92 -9.40 4.62
C LEU A 20 -0.70 -10.41 5.76
N GLU A 21 -1.78 -10.96 6.31
CA GLU A 21 -1.72 -11.89 7.43
C GLU A 21 -0.92 -13.16 7.07
N ILE A 22 -1.14 -13.68 5.87
CA ILE A 22 -0.41 -14.85 5.36
C ILE A 22 1.06 -14.50 5.14
N ALA A 23 1.36 -13.35 4.53
CA ALA A 23 2.74 -12.93 4.29
C ALA A 23 3.53 -12.74 5.59
N LEU A 24 2.96 -12.06 6.59
CA LEU A 24 3.57 -11.91 7.91
C LEU A 24 3.76 -13.26 8.61
N SER A 25 2.78 -14.17 8.48
CA SER A 25 2.88 -15.53 9.04
C SER A 25 4.02 -16.33 8.41
N ILE A 26 4.17 -16.24 7.09
CA ILE A 26 5.27 -16.88 6.36
C ILE A 26 6.59 -16.26 6.79
N ALA A 27 6.68 -14.93 6.79
CA ALA A 27 7.89 -14.18 7.16
C ALA A 27 8.40 -14.56 8.55
N ARG A 28 7.49 -14.71 9.51
CA ARG A 28 7.82 -15.19 10.86
C ARG A 28 8.46 -16.57 10.86
N LYS A 29 7.94 -17.51 10.06
CA LYS A 29 8.45 -18.89 9.98
C LYS A 29 9.80 -18.96 9.28
N VAL A 30 9.99 -18.20 8.20
CA VAL A 30 11.22 -18.25 7.38
C VAL A 30 12.23 -17.17 7.74
N LYS A 31 11.94 -16.32 8.73
CA LYS A 31 12.77 -15.17 9.15
C LYS A 31 13.08 -14.22 8.00
N SER A 32 12.06 -13.86 7.21
CA SER A 32 12.19 -12.95 6.06
C SER A 32 11.64 -11.55 6.35
N HIS A 33 12.02 -10.60 5.52
CA HIS A 33 11.42 -9.27 5.52
C HIS A 33 10.12 -9.23 4.69
N VAL A 34 9.23 -8.28 5.00
CA VAL A 34 8.01 -8.02 4.24
C VAL A 34 7.96 -6.54 3.83
N ASP A 35 7.95 -6.30 2.53
CA ASP A 35 7.66 -5.00 1.94
C ASP A 35 6.16 -4.87 1.73
N VAL A 36 5.52 -4.00 2.51
CA VAL A 36 4.10 -3.69 2.36
C VAL A 36 3.98 -2.43 1.52
N LEU A 37 3.51 -2.59 0.30
CA LEU A 37 3.39 -1.53 -0.69
C LEU A 37 1.95 -1.03 -0.75
N HIS A 38 1.75 0.26 -0.54
CA HIS A 38 0.51 0.93 -0.92
C HIS A 38 0.78 1.91 -2.06
N VAL A 39 -0.04 1.83 -3.10
CA VAL A 39 0.01 2.75 -4.24
C VAL A 39 -1.21 3.66 -4.20
N LYS A 40 -0.98 4.93 -3.87
CA LYS A 40 -1.97 5.99 -3.98
C LYS A 40 -2.21 6.30 -5.45
N THR A 41 -3.47 6.25 -5.87
CA THR A 41 -3.87 6.72 -7.20
C THR A 41 -3.54 8.21 -7.33
N ASP A 42 -3.02 8.62 -8.48
CA ASP A 42 -2.87 10.04 -8.78
C ASP A 42 -4.26 10.66 -9.00
N SER A 43 -4.72 11.52 -8.10
CA SER A 43 -6.02 12.19 -8.18
C SER A 43 -6.18 12.98 -9.49
N LYS A 44 -5.09 13.49 -10.06
CA LYS A 44 -5.10 14.25 -11.32
C LYS A 44 -5.27 13.36 -12.55
N SER A 45 -5.15 12.05 -12.40
CA SER A 45 -5.38 11.10 -13.50
C SER A 45 -6.84 11.12 -14.02
N VAL A 46 -7.78 11.67 -13.24
CA VAL A 46 -9.17 11.85 -13.67
C VAL A 46 -9.36 13.04 -14.61
N VAL A 47 -8.48 14.04 -14.57
CA VAL A 47 -8.63 15.30 -15.33
C VAL A 47 -8.79 15.08 -16.85
N PRO A 48 -8.02 14.20 -17.51
CA PRO A 48 -8.20 13.92 -18.93
C PRO A 48 -9.55 13.27 -19.28
N LEU A 49 -10.21 12.60 -18.32
CA LEU A 49 -11.50 11.94 -18.51
C LEU A 49 -12.68 12.92 -18.43
N LEU A 50 -12.47 14.09 -17.83
CA LEU A 50 -13.48 15.13 -17.59
C LEU A 50 -13.54 16.15 -18.75
N GLY A 51 -13.28 15.70 -19.98
CA GLY A 51 -13.13 16.53 -21.19
C GLY A 51 -14.25 17.54 -21.48
N GLU A 52 -14.02 18.37 -22.50
CA GLU A 52 -14.77 19.57 -22.88
C GLU A 52 -16.28 19.50 -22.61
N GLY A 53 -16.73 20.18 -21.54
CA GLY A 53 -18.15 20.22 -21.16
C GLY A 53 -18.40 20.45 -19.66
N MET A 54 -17.40 20.17 -18.80
CA MET A 54 -17.45 20.52 -17.38
C MET A 54 -16.85 21.90 -17.10
N SER A 55 -17.45 22.66 -16.18
CA SER A 55 -16.88 23.91 -15.68
C SER A 55 -15.64 23.62 -14.83
N GLY A 56 -14.69 24.57 -14.80
CA GLY A 56 -13.46 24.44 -14.00
C GLY A 56 -13.73 24.08 -12.53
N ASN A 57 -14.77 24.66 -11.93
CA ASN A 57 -15.15 24.37 -10.55
C ASN A 57 -15.59 22.90 -10.35
N MET A 58 -16.30 22.29 -11.30
CA MET A 58 -16.68 20.88 -11.17
C MET A 58 -15.47 19.95 -11.31
N ILE A 59 -14.46 20.34 -12.09
CA ILE A 59 -13.20 19.59 -12.20
C ILE A 59 -12.45 19.65 -10.86
N GLU A 60 -12.35 20.83 -10.26
CA GLU A 60 -11.73 21.03 -8.94
C GLU A 60 -12.43 20.18 -7.85
N GLU A 61 -13.76 20.23 -7.78
CA GLU A 61 -14.53 19.41 -6.84
C GLU A 61 -14.29 17.91 -7.01
N MET A 62 -14.17 17.42 -8.25
CA MET A 62 -13.86 16.01 -8.51
C MET A 62 -12.43 15.63 -8.10
N ILE A 63 -11.45 16.51 -8.30
CA ILE A 63 -10.08 16.29 -7.83
C ILE A 63 -10.07 16.21 -6.30
N GLU A 64 -10.72 17.15 -5.61
CA GLU A 64 -10.80 17.14 -4.14
C GLU A 64 -11.47 15.85 -3.61
N PHE A 65 -12.55 15.41 -4.26
CA PHE A 65 -13.20 14.15 -3.91
C PHE A 65 -12.25 12.95 -4.09
N ALA A 66 -11.55 12.88 -5.23
CA ALA A 66 -10.59 11.80 -5.50
C ALA A 66 -9.38 11.82 -4.54
N GLU A 67 -8.90 13.00 -4.16
CA GLU A 67 -7.85 13.17 -3.16
C GLU A 67 -8.29 12.63 -1.80
N LYS A 68 -9.51 13.00 -1.36
CA LYS A 68 -10.07 12.52 -0.10
C LYS A 68 -10.22 11.00 -0.09
N GLU A 69 -10.77 10.41 -1.15
CA GLU A 69 -10.91 8.95 -1.25
C GLU A 69 -9.54 8.25 -1.20
N THR A 70 -8.55 8.79 -1.92
CA THR A 70 -7.20 8.22 -1.94
C THR A 70 -6.51 8.31 -0.57
N GLU A 71 -6.72 9.41 0.16
CA GLU A 71 -6.20 9.60 1.52
C GLU A 71 -6.87 8.66 2.53
N GLU A 72 -8.19 8.46 2.42
CA GLU A 72 -8.93 7.50 3.25
C GLU A 72 -8.41 6.07 3.03
N ARG A 73 -8.16 5.67 1.77
CA ARG A 73 -7.58 4.35 1.46
C ARG A 73 -6.16 4.19 2.01
N SER A 74 -5.29 5.19 1.88
CA SER A 74 -3.95 5.16 2.46
C SER A 74 -3.99 5.03 3.98
N THR A 75 -4.85 5.83 4.64
CA THR A 75 -5.06 5.77 6.09
C THR A 75 -5.49 4.38 6.53
N ASN A 76 -6.46 3.77 5.85
CA ASN A 76 -6.95 2.42 6.15
C ASN A 76 -5.86 1.36 5.93
N ALA A 77 -5.13 1.42 4.82
CA ALA A 77 -4.04 0.50 4.50
C ALA A 77 -2.92 0.58 5.55
N ARG A 78 -2.55 1.79 5.95
CA ARG A 78 -1.51 2.04 6.96
C ARG A 78 -1.93 1.53 8.33
N ALA A 79 -3.17 1.81 8.74
CA ALA A 79 -3.72 1.32 10.01
C ALA A 79 -3.77 -0.22 10.04
N LEU A 80 -4.16 -0.87 8.94
CA LEU A 80 -4.15 -2.32 8.80
C LEU A 80 -2.73 -2.88 8.95
N PHE A 81 -1.74 -2.28 8.28
CA PHE A 81 -0.33 -2.65 8.38
C PHE A 81 0.17 -2.58 9.83
N GLU A 82 -0.02 -1.45 10.50
CA GLU A 82 0.45 -1.23 11.87
C GLU A 82 -0.24 -2.17 12.86
N SER A 83 -1.55 -2.35 12.71
CA SER A 83 -2.35 -3.27 13.52
C SER A 83 -1.83 -4.71 13.40
N LYS A 84 -1.60 -5.20 12.17
CA LYS A 84 -1.17 -6.60 11.96
C LYS A 84 0.28 -6.84 12.33
N CYS A 85 1.17 -5.89 12.11
CA CYS A 85 2.54 -5.98 12.62
C CYS A 85 2.56 -6.06 14.15
N SER A 86 1.77 -5.22 14.83
CA SER A 86 1.65 -5.23 16.29
C SER A 86 1.05 -6.55 16.82
N GLU A 87 -0.10 -6.98 16.27
CA GLU A 87 -0.80 -8.22 16.65
C GLU A 87 0.10 -9.46 16.50
N MET A 88 0.89 -9.51 15.43
CA MET A 88 1.74 -10.66 15.11
C MET A 88 3.16 -10.53 15.66
N GLY A 89 3.49 -9.45 16.37
CA GLY A 89 4.82 -9.17 16.92
C GLY A 89 5.90 -9.14 15.84
N ILE A 90 5.61 -8.54 14.69
CA ILE A 90 6.58 -8.32 13.60
C ILE A 90 7.13 -6.91 13.74
N PRO A 91 8.45 -6.73 13.96
CA PRO A 91 9.04 -5.41 14.10
C PRO A 91 8.97 -4.65 12.78
N VAL A 92 8.58 -3.37 12.87
CA VAL A 92 8.65 -2.45 11.74
C VAL A 92 10.07 -1.91 11.64
N ALA A 93 10.73 -2.14 10.50
CA ALA A 93 12.11 -1.72 10.24
C ALA A 93 12.18 -1.00 8.89
N SER A 94 13.17 -0.14 8.69
CA SER A 94 13.37 0.55 7.39
C SER A 94 13.98 -0.35 6.32
N ALA A 95 14.69 -1.41 6.73
CA ALA A 95 15.33 -2.37 5.86
C ALA A 95 15.47 -3.75 6.55
N PRO A 96 15.67 -4.84 5.78
CA PRO A 96 16.04 -6.13 6.33
C PRO A 96 17.41 -6.03 7.02
N ASP A 97 17.46 -6.33 8.32
CA ASP A 97 18.71 -6.38 9.11
C ASP A 97 19.27 -7.81 9.24
N GLY A 98 18.55 -8.80 8.69
CA GLY A 98 18.91 -10.22 8.75
C GLY A 98 18.65 -10.87 10.12
N ASN A 99 18.05 -10.16 11.07
CA ASN A 99 17.96 -10.59 12.47
C ASN A 99 16.59 -11.17 12.86
N GLY A 100 15.86 -11.72 11.88
CA GLY A 100 14.53 -12.30 12.09
C GLY A 100 13.50 -11.71 11.12
N PRO A 101 12.21 -11.97 11.37
CA PRO A 101 11.16 -11.34 10.59
C PRO A 101 11.11 -9.84 10.85
N SER A 102 10.85 -9.06 9.81
CA SER A 102 10.57 -7.63 9.92
C SER A 102 9.67 -7.20 8.77
N ALA A 103 9.05 -6.04 8.89
CA ALA A 103 8.25 -5.49 7.81
C ALA A 103 8.52 -3.99 7.64
N ARG A 104 8.33 -3.47 6.43
CA ARG A 104 8.39 -2.04 6.17
C ARG A 104 7.18 -1.61 5.36
N TRP A 105 6.76 -0.37 5.62
CA TRP A 105 5.77 0.30 4.81
C TRP A 105 6.45 1.05 3.67
N VAL A 106 5.90 0.91 2.47
CA VAL A 106 6.31 1.63 1.27
C VAL A 106 5.07 2.26 0.68
N GLU A 107 5.03 3.59 0.62
CA GLU A 107 3.98 4.30 -0.09
C GLU A 107 4.54 4.91 -1.38
N LYS A 108 3.77 4.80 -2.47
CA LYS A 108 4.07 5.37 -3.77
C LYS A 108 2.82 6.02 -4.34
N VAL A 109 3.00 6.94 -5.28
CA VAL A 109 1.91 7.56 -6.04
C VAL A 109 2.04 7.14 -7.50
N GLY A 110 0.94 6.70 -8.12
CA GLY A 110 0.89 6.36 -9.54
C GLY A 110 -0.08 5.23 -9.84
N ARG A 111 0.22 4.48 -10.91
CA ARG A 111 -0.53 3.27 -11.28
C ARG A 111 0.06 2.06 -10.59
N GLU A 112 -0.78 1.28 -9.93
CA GLU A 112 -0.36 0.14 -9.12
C GLU A 112 0.40 -0.89 -9.93
N GLU A 113 -0.13 -1.26 -11.10
CA GLU A 113 0.47 -2.24 -12.00
C GLU A 113 1.87 -1.84 -12.48
N GLU A 114 2.12 -0.55 -12.70
CA GLU A 114 3.43 -0.05 -13.12
C GLU A 114 4.43 -0.02 -11.96
N ILE A 115 3.96 0.30 -10.75
CA ILE A 115 4.81 0.39 -9.58
C ILE A 115 5.16 -1.01 -9.07
N VAL A 116 4.19 -1.91 -8.97
CA VAL A 116 4.40 -3.30 -8.57
C VAL A 116 5.41 -3.99 -9.50
N ALA A 117 5.36 -3.73 -10.81
CA ALA A 117 6.30 -4.29 -11.78
C ALA A 117 7.76 -3.78 -11.62
N LYS A 118 7.99 -2.69 -10.89
CA LYS A 118 9.31 -2.06 -10.69
C LYS A 118 9.93 -2.34 -9.31
N MET A 119 9.22 -3.05 -8.44
CA MET A 119 9.65 -3.38 -7.07
C MET A 119 10.59 -4.59 -7.01
#